data_AF-A0A382Q9Z4-F1
#
_entry.id   AF-A0A382Q9Z4-F1
#
_cell.length_a   1.000
_cell.length_b   1.000
_cell.length_c   1.000
_cell.angle_alpha   90.00
_cell.angle_beta   90.00
_cell.angle_gamma   90.00
#
_symmetry.space_group_name_H-M   'P 1'
#
loop_
_entity.id
_entity.type
_entity.pdbx_description
1 polymer ?
#
loop_
_entity_poly.entity_id
_entity_poly.type
_entity_poly.pdbx_seq_one_letter_code
_entity_poly.pdbx_strand_id
1 'polypeptide(L)'
;MEHLDLWEFFVGFLYVLGGLGIFLFGMRVMSEGIQKVAGEGMRRIMATMTQNRFFGLMTGLLVTCLVQSSSATTVMVVSFVNAQLLTLMESIGVIMGANLGTTLTGWIIATVGKFSLSKLALPIIGVGLPMIFVSKPKVKNFGEVLVGFGLLFFGLGELKDAVPDVKSLLNSTDQGDLDLVDDIQKLVEQLNSYGFGSVLIFLLIGVFLTLLVQSSSAAMGITIILAFNGWINFEIAAAIVLGENIG
;
A
#
# COMPACT_ATOMS: atom_id res chain seq x y z
N MET A 1 -12.51 31.29 -16.55
CA MET A 1 -12.58 30.11 -17.44
C MET A 1 -11.54 30.26 -18.54
N GLU A 2 -10.26 30.37 -18.17
CA GLU A 2 -9.17 30.11 -19.11
C GLU A 2 -8.91 28.61 -19.06
N HIS A 3 -8.65 28.02 -20.22
CA HIS A 3 -8.34 26.62 -20.35
C HIS A 3 -7.23 26.27 -19.35
N LEU A 4 -7.51 25.43 -18.35
CA LEU A 4 -6.49 24.49 -17.88
C LEU A 4 -6.02 23.82 -19.18
N ASP A 5 -4.86 24.24 -19.67
CA ASP A 5 -4.35 23.79 -20.95
C ASP A 5 -4.41 22.27 -20.89
N LEU A 6 -5.13 21.64 -21.82
CA LEU A 6 -5.35 20.19 -21.83
C LEU A 6 -4.01 19.43 -21.68
N TRP A 7 -2.94 20.09 -22.10
CA TRP A 7 -1.54 19.77 -21.87
C TRP A 7 -1.12 19.69 -20.39
N GLU A 8 -1.38 20.71 -19.56
CA GLU A 8 -1.04 20.71 -18.13
C GLU A 8 -1.81 19.63 -17.37
N PHE A 9 -3.10 19.47 -17.65
CA PHE A 9 -3.89 18.37 -17.07
C PHE A 9 -3.32 17.00 -17.47
N PHE A 10 -3.00 16.82 -18.76
CA PHE A 10 -2.42 15.57 -19.25
C PHE A 10 -1.04 15.29 -18.63
N VAL A 11 -0.19 16.31 -18.51
CA VAL A 11 1.13 16.20 -17.87
C VAL A 11 0.98 15.86 -16.38
N GLY A 12 0.09 16.54 -15.65
CA GLY A 12 -0.20 16.23 -14.25
C GLY A 12 -0.69 14.80 -14.04
N PHE A 13 -1.59 14.31 -14.90
CA PHE A 13 -2.04 12.92 -14.88
C PHE A 13 -0.88 11.92 -15.11
N LEU A 14 0.00 12.21 -16.07
CA LEU A 14 1.20 11.39 -16.30
C LEU A 14 2.18 11.42 -15.13
N TYR A 15 2.32 12.54 -14.42
CA TYR A 15 3.15 12.63 -13.20
C TYR A 15 2.60 11.72 -12.09
N VAL A 16 1.28 11.76 -11.84
CA VAL A 16 0.64 10.86 -10.87
C VAL A 16 0.83 9.39 -11.28
N LEU A 17 0.64 9.05 -12.55
CA LEU A 17 0.90 7.70 -13.05
C LEU A 17 2.38 7.29 -12.93
N GLY A 18 3.31 8.22 -13.14
CA GLY A 18 4.74 8.00 -12.96
C GLY A 18 5.11 7.70 -11.51
N GLY A 19 4.64 8.53 -10.58
CA GLY A 19 4.82 8.32 -9.13
C GLY A 19 4.21 6.99 -8.67
N LEU A 20 3.00 6.68 -9.14
CA LEU A 20 2.35 5.39 -8.90
C LEU A 20 3.17 4.23 -9.48
N GLY A 21 3.67 4.37 -10.70
CA GLY A 21 4.50 3.35 -11.34
C GLY A 21 5.77 3.05 -10.55
N ILE A 22 6.47 4.09 -10.07
CA ILE A 22 7.65 3.94 -9.20
C ILE A 22 7.27 3.26 -7.88
N PHE A 23 6.17 3.70 -7.25
CA PHE A 23 5.66 3.13 -6.00
C PHE A 23 5.34 1.63 -6.13
N LEU A 24 4.56 1.26 -7.15
CA LEU A 24 4.19 -0.12 -7.45
C LEU A 24 5.42 -0.98 -7.81
N PHE A 25 6.36 -0.43 -8.60
CA PHE A 25 7.59 -1.12 -8.94
C PHE A 25 8.49 -1.34 -7.72
N GLY A 26 8.61 -0.33 -6.85
CA GLY A 26 9.33 -0.44 -5.59
C GLY A 26 8.76 -1.54 -4.69
N MET A 27 7.42 -1.58 -4.55
CA MET A 27 6.74 -2.67 -3.83
C MET A 27 7.04 -4.04 -4.43
N ARG A 28 7.04 -4.18 -5.76
CA ARG A 28 7.38 -5.44 -6.42
C ARG A 28 8.82 -5.87 -6.14
N VAL A 29 9.80 -4.99 -6.35
CA VAL A 29 11.23 -5.29 -6.14
C VAL A 29 11.49 -5.64 -4.68
N MET A 30 10.87 -4.91 -3.74
CA MET A 30 10.94 -5.21 -2.32
C MET A 30 10.40 -6.60 -2.02
N SER A 31 9.22 -6.94 -2.55
CA SER A 31 8.57 -8.24 -2.34
C SER A 31 9.42 -9.39 -2.89
N GLU A 32 9.95 -9.26 -4.10
CA GLU A 32 10.84 -10.27 -4.70
C GLU A 32 12.14 -10.43 -3.90
N GLY A 33 12.76 -9.31 -3.48
CA GLY A 33 13.97 -9.33 -2.64
C GLY A 33 13.72 -10.04 -1.31
N ILE A 34 12.60 -9.75 -0.66
CA ILE A 34 12.23 -10.38 0.60
C ILE A 34 11.97 -11.88 0.41
N GLN A 35 11.25 -12.27 -0.64
CA GLN A 35 11.03 -13.69 -0.98
C GLN A 35 12.35 -14.44 -1.19
N LYS A 36 13.32 -13.84 -1.89
CA LYS A 36 14.66 -14.44 -2.09
C LYS A 36 15.47 -14.52 -0.80
N VAL A 37 15.33 -13.57 0.13
CA VAL A 37 15.93 -13.66 1.48
C VAL A 37 15.25 -14.76 2.31
N ALA A 38 13.95 -14.95 2.16
CA ALA A 38 13.15 -15.92 2.92
C ALA A 38 13.22 -17.37 2.38
N GLY A 39 13.63 -17.57 1.12
CA GLY A 39 13.47 -18.83 0.37
C GLY A 39 14.03 -20.10 1.03
N GLU A 40 15.17 -20.05 1.72
CA GLU A 40 15.74 -21.22 2.41
C GLU A 40 14.97 -21.58 3.71
N GLY A 41 14.07 -20.71 4.17
CA GLY A 41 13.37 -20.80 5.46
C GLY A 41 12.03 -21.54 5.43
N MET A 42 11.51 -21.95 4.27
CA MET A 42 10.13 -22.45 4.16
C MET A 42 9.85 -23.68 5.05
N ARG A 43 10.81 -24.61 5.18
CA ARG A 43 10.72 -25.75 6.13
C ARG A 43 10.69 -25.30 7.59
N ARG A 44 11.40 -24.22 7.93
CA ARG A 44 11.48 -23.67 9.28
C ARG A 44 10.22 -22.88 9.63
N ILE A 45 9.67 -22.16 8.65
CA ILE A 45 8.37 -21.48 8.73
C ILE A 45 7.26 -22.49 9.03
N MET A 46 7.24 -23.63 8.33
CA MET A 46 6.29 -24.72 8.60
C MET A 46 6.44 -25.28 10.03
N ALA A 47 7.66 -25.45 10.51
CA ALA A 47 7.92 -25.97 11.85
C ALA A 47 7.50 -25.01 12.98
N THR A 48 7.47 -23.70 12.72
CA THR A 48 7.00 -22.71 13.70
C THR A 48 5.48 -22.52 13.67
N MET A 49 4.82 -22.74 12.52
CA MET A 49 3.36 -22.58 12.38
C MET A 49 2.53 -23.48 13.31
N THR A 50 3.01 -24.69 13.61
CA THR A 50 2.26 -25.73 14.33
C THR A 50 2.49 -25.75 15.84
N GLN A 51 3.37 -24.89 16.38
CA GLN A 51 3.72 -24.97 17.81
C GLN A 51 2.59 -24.52 18.74
N ASN A 52 2.00 -23.35 18.46
CA ASN A 52 0.81 -22.85 19.17
C ASN A 52 0.12 -21.73 18.37
N ARG A 53 -1.07 -21.33 18.82
CA ARG A 53 -1.88 -20.27 18.19
C ARG A 53 -1.15 -18.94 17.98
N PHE A 54 -0.25 -18.57 18.89
CA PHE A 54 0.50 -17.31 18.83
C PHE A 54 1.61 -17.38 17.76
N PHE A 55 2.35 -18.48 17.71
CA PHE A 55 3.34 -18.71 16.66
C PHE A 55 2.68 -18.87 15.28
N GLY A 56 1.51 -19.49 15.20
CA GLY A 56 0.71 -19.50 13.96
C GLY A 56 0.41 -18.08 13.47
N LEU A 57 -0.10 -17.22 14.35
CA LEU A 57 -0.38 -15.81 14.05
C LEU A 57 0.88 -15.04 13.65
N MET A 58 1.96 -15.12 14.42
CA MET A 58 3.23 -14.45 14.08
C MET A 58 3.79 -14.95 12.76
N THR A 59 3.66 -16.24 12.47
CA THR A 59 4.15 -16.77 11.21
C THR A 59 3.31 -16.28 10.04
N GLY A 60 1.98 -16.25 10.15
CA GLY A 60 1.11 -15.68 9.11
C GLY A 60 1.36 -14.21 8.85
N LEU A 61 1.60 -13.44 9.92
CA LEU A 61 1.99 -12.03 9.84
C LEU A 61 3.31 -11.89 9.09
N LEU A 62 4.35 -12.62 9.51
CA LEU A 62 5.65 -12.57 8.86
C LEU A 62 5.56 -12.99 7.40
N VAL A 63 4.95 -14.15 7.11
CA VAL A 63 4.79 -14.64 5.73
C VAL A 63 4.07 -13.60 4.87
N THR A 64 3.03 -12.96 5.37
CA THR A 64 2.31 -11.93 4.59
C THR A 64 3.10 -10.64 4.46
N CYS A 65 3.85 -10.19 5.46
CA CYS A 65 4.77 -9.07 5.29
C CYS A 65 5.87 -9.37 4.27
N LEU A 66 6.31 -10.62 4.21
CA LEU A 66 7.36 -11.05 3.30
C LEU A 66 6.84 -11.21 1.87
N VAL A 67 5.66 -11.82 1.71
CA VAL A 67 5.03 -12.09 0.41
C VAL A 67 4.23 -10.89 -0.09
N GLN A 68 3.84 -9.96 0.79
CA GLN A 68 3.00 -8.79 0.52
C GLN A 68 1.62 -9.11 -0.08
N SER A 69 1.18 -10.37 0.04
CA SER A 69 -0.11 -10.82 -0.45
C SER A 69 -0.74 -11.80 0.54
N SER A 70 -1.75 -11.33 1.27
CA SER A 70 -2.56 -12.17 2.15
C SER A 70 -3.35 -13.23 1.39
N SER A 71 -3.77 -12.94 0.15
CA SER A 71 -4.41 -13.91 -0.74
C SER A 71 -3.46 -15.07 -1.07
N ALA A 72 -2.20 -14.78 -1.42
CA ALA A 72 -1.19 -15.81 -1.66
C ALA A 72 -0.88 -16.62 -0.39
N THR A 73 -0.77 -15.96 0.77
CA THR A 73 -0.59 -16.65 2.06
C THR A 73 -1.75 -17.57 2.38
N THR A 74 -2.99 -17.13 2.15
CA THR A 74 -4.20 -17.94 2.40
C THR A 74 -4.24 -19.17 1.47
N VAL A 75 -3.95 -19.00 0.17
CA VAL A 75 -3.88 -20.12 -0.78
C VAL A 75 -2.80 -21.13 -0.38
N MET A 76 -1.65 -20.66 0.08
CA MET A 76 -0.57 -21.51 0.60
C MET A 76 -1.03 -22.32 1.83
N VAL A 77 -1.66 -21.66 2.79
CA VAL A 77 -2.17 -22.30 4.01
C VAL A 77 -3.25 -23.35 3.68
N VAL A 78 -4.19 -23.04 2.78
CA VAL A 78 -5.20 -24.00 2.30
C VAL A 78 -4.53 -25.21 1.64
N SER A 79 -3.47 -24.99 0.86
CA SER A 79 -2.70 -26.08 0.23
C SER A 79 -2.02 -26.98 1.27
N PHE A 80 -1.50 -26.41 2.36
CA PHE A 80 -0.93 -27.18 3.46
C PHE A 80 -1.96 -27.96 4.26
N VAL A 81 -3.17 -27.41 4.44
CA VAL A 81 -4.29 -28.16 5.04
C VAL A 81 -4.69 -29.34 4.17
N ASN A 82 -4.80 -29.14 2.84
CA ASN A 82 -5.10 -30.21 1.89
C ASN A 82 -4.01 -31.30 1.86
N ALA A 83 -2.75 -30.91 2.02
CA ALA A 83 -1.62 -31.83 2.13
C ALA A 83 -1.49 -32.48 3.53
N GLN A 84 -2.42 -32.22 4.45
CA GLN A 84 -2.42 -32.71 5.84
C GLN A 84 -1.18 -32.28 6.65
N LEU A 85 -0.53 -31.20 6.22
CA LEU A 85 0.63 -30.61 6.89
C LEU A 85 0.21 -29.63 8.01
N LEU A 86 -1.02 -29.10 7.92
CA LEU A 86 -1.65 -28.25 8.93
C LEU A 86 -3.08 -28.73 9.18
N THR A 87 -3.55 -28.61 10.41
CA THR A 87 -4.97 -28.76 10.73
C THR A 87 -5.74 -27.48 10.42
N LEU A 88 -7.07 -27.59 10.26
CA LEU A 88 -7.94 -26.43 10.10
C LEU A 88 -7.78 -25.45 11.29
N MET A 89 -7.63 -25.96 12.51
CA MET A 89 -7.47 -25.12 13.69
C MET A 89 -6.15 -24.33 13.68
N GLU A 90 -5.05 -24.93 13.23
CA GLU A 90 -3.76 -24.23 13.09
C GLU A 90 -3.81 -23.19 11.97
N SER A 91 -4.51 -23.51 10.87
CA SER A 91 -4.67 -22.61 9.72
C SER A 91 -5.33 -21.28 10.06
N ILE A 92 -6.30 -21.29 10.99
CA ILE A 92 -6.99 -20.07 11.45
C ILE A 92 -5.99 -19.08 12.07
N GLY A 93 -5.05 -19.58 12.87
CA GLY A 93 -4.02 -18.73 13.49
C GLY A 93 -3.16 -18.05 12.42
N VAL A 94 -2.72 -18.81 11.41
CA VAL A 94 -1.91 -18.29 10.30
C VAL A 94 -2.69 -17.29 9.45
N ILE A 95 -3.96 -17.55 9.14
CA ILE A 95 -4.81 -16.64 8.36
C ILE A 95 -5.06 -15.33 9.12
N MET A 96 -5.33 -15.38 10.44
CA MET A 96 -5.46 -14.18 11.27
C MET A 96 -4.17 -13.35 11.27
N GLY A 97 -3.02 -14.03 11.34
CA GLY A 97 -1.72 -13.41 11.16
C GLY A 97 -1.55 -12.72 9.81
N ALA A 98 -1.96 -13.39 8.73
CA ALA A 98 -1.87 -12.87 7.38
C ALA A 98 -2.69 -11.59 7.18
N ASN A 99 -3.91 -11.56 7.71
CA ASN A 99 -4.76 -10.37 7.68
C ASN A 99 -4.11 -9.23 8.47
N LEU A 100 -3.54 -9.50 9.64
CA LEU A 100 -2.81 -8.50 10.41
C LEU A 100 -1.56 -8.00 9.66
N GLY A 101 -0.85 -8.88 8.96
CA GLY A 101 0.33 -8.54 8.16
C GLY A 101 0.04 -7.54 7.04
N THR A 102 -1.13 -7.63 6.40
CA THR A 102 -1.56 -6.70 5.34
C THR A 102 -1.69 -5.27 5.87
N THR A 103 -2.11 -5.10 7.12
CA THR A 103 -2.26 -3.78 7.74
C THR A 103 -0.93 -3.08 8.03
N LEU A 104 0.18 -3.83 8.13
CA LEU A 104 1.49 -3.26 8.42
C LEU A 104 1.96 -2.33 7.30
N THR A 105 1.59 -2.59 6.05
CA THR A 105 1.90 -1.68 4.93
C THR A 105 1.20 -0.33 5.10
N GLY A 106 -0.07 -0.32 5.52
CA GLY A 106 -0.79 0.91 5.86
C GLY A 106 -0.16 1.66 7.02
N TRP A 107 0.25 0.97 8.08
CA TRP A 107 0.99 1.57 9.20
C TRP A 107 2.33 2.16 8.77
N ILE A 108 3.07 1.44 7.92
CA ILE A 108 4.30 1.92 7.33
C ILE A 108 4.01 3.22 6.57
N ILE A 109 3.06 3.23 5.63
CA ILE A 109 2.74 4.43 4.83
C ILE A 109 2.25 5.58 5.74
N ALA A 110 1.37 5.31 6.72
CA ALA A 110 0.79 6.33 7.58
C ALA A 110 1.79 6.95 8.56
N THR A 111 2.64 6.13 9.18
CA THR A 111 3.66 6.63 10.10
C THR A 111 4.80 7.29 9.34
N VAL A 112 5.26 6.64 8.27
CA VAL A 112 6.45 7.06 7.52
C VAL A 112 6.15 8.18 6.55
N GLY A 113 4.97 8.26 5.93
CA GLY A 113 4.57 9.36 5.05
C GLY A 113 4.42 10.70 5.76
N LYS A 114 4.26 10.68 7.09
CA LYS A 114 4.32 11.88 7.94
C LYS A 114 5.75 12.35 8.21
N PHE A 115 6.71 11.43 8.25
CA PHE A 115 8.13 11.76 8.24
C PHE A 115 8.55 12.05 6.79
N SER A 116 9.51 12.95 6.56
CA SER A 116 10.06 13.16 5.21
C SER A 116 10.94 11.99 4.78
N LEU A 117 10.47 10.74 4.89
CA LEU A 117 11.24 9.56 4.51
C LEU A 117 11.51 9.51 3.00
N SER A 118 10.76 10.27 2.19
CA SER A 118 11.13 10.59 0.80
C SER A 118 12.55 11.16 0.70
N LYS A 119 13.04 11.89 1.72
CA LYS A 119 14.43 12.37 1.80
C LYS A 119 15.43 11.26 2.14
N LEU A 120 14.99 10.21 2.82
CA LEU A 120 15.80 9.02 3.13
C LEU A 120 15.70 7.95 2.03
N ALA A 121 14.70 8.02 1.15
CA ALA A 121 14.53 7.11 0.03
C ALA A 121 15.77 7.06 -0.86
N LEU A 122 16.30 8.22 -1.28
CA LEU A 122 17.51 8.31 -2.10
C LEU A 122 18.76 7.75 -1.41
N PRO A 123 19.07 8.09 -0.14
CA PRO A 123 20.13 7.42 0.62
C PRO A 123 19.98 5.90 0.71
N ILE A 124 18.76 5.40 0.95
CA ILE A 124 18.49 3.95 1.05
C ILE A 124 18.75 3.28 -0.30
N ILE A 125 18.31 3.87 -1.42
CA ILE A 125 18.62 3.40 -2.77
C ILE A 125 20.14 3.43 -3.00
N GLY A 126 20.80 4.52 -2.62
CA GLY A 126 22.25 4.69 -2.77
C GLY A 126 23.08 3.64 -2.03
N VAL A 127 22.60 3.14 -0.88
CA VAL A 127 23.23 2.03 -0.15
C VAL A 127 22.81 0.67 -0.72
N GLY A 128 21.54 0.50 -1.08
CA GLY A 128 21.00 -0.77 -1.57
C GLY A 128 21.51 -1.14 -2.97
N LEU A 129 21.69 -0.18 -3.86
CA LEU A 129 22.06 -0.41 -5.25
C LEU A 129 23.46 -1.07 -5.38
N PRO A 130 24.53 -0.60 -4.70
CA PRO A 130 25.81 -1.31 -4.69
C PRO A 130 25.71 -2.75 -4.18
N MET A 131 24.84 -3.02 -3.20
CA MET A 131 24.67 -4.36 -2.64
C MET A 131 24.12 -5.36 -3.65
N ILE A 132 23.31 -4.92 -4.62
CA ILE A 132 22.75 -5.78 -5.69
C ILE A 132 23.86 -6.35 -6.60
N PHE A 133 24.95 -5.61 -6.79
CA PHE A 133 26.08 -6.02 -7.63
C PHE A 133 27.08 -6.93 -6.90
N VAL A 134 26.90 -7.17 -5.61
CA VAL A 134 27.77 -8.07 -4.84
C VAL A 134 27.47 -9.53 -5.19
N SER A 135 28.52 -10.33 -5.44
CA SER A 135 28.38 -11.74 -5.84
C SER A 135 27.75 -12.66 -4.77
N LYS A 136 27.61 -12.19 -3.52
CA LYS A 136 27.02 -12.97 -2.42
C LYS A 136 25.49 -12.88 -2.48
N PRO A 137 24.76 -13.99 -2.65
CA PRO A 137 23.31 -13.98 -2.88
C PRO A 137 22.53 -13.34 -1.74
N LYS A 138 22.91 -13.58 -0.47
CA LYS A 138 22.25 -12.95 0.69
C LYS A 138 22.36 -11.43 0.69
N VAL A 139 23.53 -10.90 0.33
CA VAL A 139 23.78 -9.44 0.28
C VAL A 139 23.04 -8.82 -0.90
N LYS A 140 23.08 -9.48 -2.06
CA LYS A 140 22.33 -9.08 -3.25
C LYS A 140 20.83 -8.99 -2.97
N ASN A 141 20.24 -10.04 -2.40
CA ASN A 141 18.81 -10.09 -2.13
C ASN A 141 18.40 -9.02 -1.11
N PHE A 142 19.21 -8.77 -0.08
CA PHE A 142 18.95 -7.67 0.86
C PHE A 142 19.10 -6.29 0.21
N GLY A 143 20.03 -6.14 -0.74
CA GLY A 143 20.15 -4.95 -1.58
C GLY A 143 18.89 -4.68 -2.39
N GLU A 144 18.27 -5.73 -2.98
CA GLU A 144 16.98 -5.63 -3.67
C GLU A 144 15.87 -5.18 -2.71
N VAL A 145 15.84 -5.68 -1.47
CA VAL A 145 14.89 -5.21 -0.43
C VAL A 145 15.06 -3.71 -0.17
N LEU A 146 16.29 -3.25 0.03
CA LEU A 146 16.57 -1.84 0.30
C LEU A 146 16.20 -0.95 -0.90
N VAL A 147 16.57 -1.34 -2.12
CA VAL A 147 16.21 -0.56 -3.32
C VAL A 147 14.70 -0.53 -3.52
N GLY A 148 14.01 -1.66 -3.37
CA GLY A 148 12.55 -1.70 -3.46
C GLY A 148 11.88 -0.82 -2.41
N PHE A 149 12.35 -0.89 -1.16
CA PHE A 149 11.87 -0.03 -0.07
C PHE A 149 12.11 1.45 -0.40
N GLY A 150 13.31 1.82 -0.86
CA GLY A 150 13.63 3.19 -1.24
C GLY A 150 12.79 3.70 -2.41
N LEU A 151 12.60 2.90 -3.46
CA LEU A 151 11.74 3.25 -4.60
C LEU A 151 10.27 3.41 -4.18
N LEU A 152 9.77 2.55 -3.30
CA LEU A 152 8.42 2.66 -2.73
C LEU A 152 8.23 4.04 -2.08
N PHE A 153 9.11 4.46 -1.18
CA PHE A 153 8.97 5.78 -0.53
C PHE A 153 9.27 6.96 -1.44
N PHE A 154 10.15 6.78 -2.43
CA PHE A 154 10.39 7.81 -3.44
C PHE A 154 9.11 8.04 -4.25
N GLY A 155 8.51 6.98 -4.80
CA GLY A 155 7.23 7.07 -5.52
C GLY A 155 6.08 7.60 -4.66
N LEU A 156 6.05 7.26 -3.37
CA LEU A 156 5.09 7.83 -2.42
C LEU A 156 5.28 9.35 -2.24
N GLY A 157 6.52 9.83 -2.23
CA GLY A 157 6.84 11.26 -2.21
C GLY A 157 6.37 11.97 -3.47
N GLU A 158 6.70 11.41 -4.64
CA GLU A 158 6.25 11.95 -5.93
C GLU A 158 4.72 11.96 -6.04
N LEU A 159 4.03 10.93 -5.53
CA LEU A 159 2.56 10.91 -5.47
C LEU A 159 1.99 11.99 -4.57
N LYS A 160 2.62 12.23 -3.42
CA LYS A 160 2.22 13.29 -2.50
C LYS A 160 2.39 14.67 -3.13
N ASP A 161 3.49 14.87 -3.87
CA ASP A 161 3.81 16.16 -4.49
C ASP A 161 2.99 16.39 -5.78
N ALA A 162 2.64 15.31 -6.50
CA ALA A 162 1.80 15.36 -7.70
C ALA A 162 0.30 15.53 -7.40
N VAL A 163 -0.16 15.15 -6.21
CA VAL A 163 -1.54 15.40 -5.73
C VAL A 163 -1.51 16.67 -4.88
N PRO A 164 -2.07 17.80 -5.35
CA PRO A 164 -2.03 19.06 -4.61
C PRO A 164 -2.62 18.91 -3.19
N ASP A 165 -2.05 19.57 -2.20
CA ASP A 165 -2.65 19.61 -0.86
C ASP A 165 -3.87 20.53 -0.91
N VAL A 166 -5.05 20.06 -0.50
CA VAL A 166 -6.28 20.87 -0.43
C VAL A 166 -6.03 22.17 0.34
N LYS A 167 -5.17 22.12 1.36
CA LYS A 167 -4.81 23.30 2.14
C LYS A 167 -3.95 24.32 1.38
N SER A 168 -3.15 23.87 0.41
CA SER A 168 -2.41 24.75 -0.49
C SER A 168 -3.31 25.39 -1.53
N LEU A 169 -4.30 24.66 -2.05
CA LEU A 169 -5.32 25.16 -2.98
C LEU A 169 -6.26 26.18 -2.32
N LEU A 170 -6.66 25.96 -1.05
CA LEU A 170 -7.46 26.93 -0.29
C LEU A 170 -6.71 28.26 0.00
N ASN A 171 -5.37 28.24 -0.07
CA ASN A 171 -4.53 29.41 0.14
C ASN A 171 -3.96 30.00 -1.17
N SER A 172 -4.27 29.41 -2.33
CA SER A 172 -3.83 29.93 -3.62
C SER A 172 -4.68 31.15 -4.01
N THR A 173 -4.09 32.09 -4.75
CA THR A 173 -4.76 33.32 -5.21
C THR A 173 -5.45 33.11 -6.57
N ASP A 174 -5.41 31.89 -7.08
CA ASP A 174 -5.92 31.53 -8.40
C ASP A 174 -7.38 31.06 -8.31
N GLN A 175 -8.24 31.64 -9.14
CA GLN A 175 -9.69 31.45 -9.02
C GLN A 175 -10.10 30.02 -9.42
N GLY A 176 -9.35 29.34 -10.30
CA GLY A 176 -9.63 27.98 -10.75
C GLY A 176 -9.38 26.90 -9.69
N ASP A 177 -8.42 27.10 -8.81
CA ASP A 177 -8.12 26.19 -7.69
C ASP A 177 -9.21 26.26 -6.62
N LEU A 178 -9.71 27.47 -6.34
CA LEU A 178 -10.77 27.70 -5.36
C LEU A 178 -12.11 27.10 -5.83
N ASP A 179 -12.40 27.19 -7.13
CA ASP A 179 -13.61 26.59 -7.72
C ASP A 179 -13.55 25.05 -7.72
N LEU A 180 -12.38 24.43 -7.98
CA LEU A 180 -12.19 22.97 -7.90
C LEU A 180 -12.36 22.43 -6.47
N VAL A 181 -11.83 23.15 -5.48
CA VAL A 181 -12.01 22.76 -4.06
C VAL A 181 -13.46 22.91 -3.64
N ASP A 182 -14.16 23.98 -4.08
CA ASP A 182 -15.57 24.20 -3.79
C ASP A 182 -16.47 23.12 -4.43
N ASP A 183 -16.21 22.73 -5.68
CA ASP A 183 -16.94 21.65 -6.36
C ASP A 183 -16.74 20.29 -5.68
N ILE A 184 -15.50 19.98 -5.26
CA ILE A 184 -15.19 18.73 -4.56
C ILE A 184 -15.73 18.75 -3.14
N GLN A 185 -15.68 19.88 -2.42
CA GLN A 185 -16.30 20.04 -1.11
C GLN A 185 -17.83 19.87 -1.20
N LYS A 186 -18.48 20.47 -2.19
CA LYS A 186 -19.92 20.27 -2.44
C LYS A 186 -20.26 18.83 -2.77
N LEU A 187 -19.44 18.15 -3.58
CA LEU A 187 -19.61 16.73 -3.87
C LEU A 187 -19.48 15.88 -2.60
N VAL A 188 -18.49 16.18 -1.76
CA VAL A 188 -18.25 15.50 -0.47
C VAL A 188 -19.37 15.79 0.52
N GLU A 189 -19.90 17.00 0.59
CA GLU A 189 -21.06 17.36 1.42
C GLU A 189 -22.34 16.66 0.95
N GLN A 190 -22.58 16.62 -0.36
CA GLN A 190 -23.70 15.87 -0.94
C GLN A 190 -23.58 14.38 -0.65
N LEU A 191 -22.38 13.81 -0.78
CA LEU A 191 -22.14 12.40 -0.46
C LEU A 191 -22.26 12.13 1.04
N ASN A 192 -21.80 13.02 1.92
CA ASN A 192 -21.95 12.91 3.38
C ASN A 192 -23.41 13.03 3.84
N SER A 193 -24.28 13.70 3.08
CA SER A 193 -25.69 13.89 3.45
C SER A 193 -26.52 12.59 3.48
N TYR A 194 -26.01 11.49 2.91
CA TYR A 194 -26.68 10.18 2.86
C TYR A 194 -26.48 9.28 4.10
N GLY A 195 -25.75 9.75 5.12
CA GLY A 195 -25.53 9.00 6.37
C GLY A 195 -24.91 7.63 6.12
N PHE A 196 -25.62 6.53 6.44
CA PHE A 196 -25.09 5.17 6.20
C PHE A 196 -24.92 4.83 4.71
N GLY A 197 -25.68 5.47 3.81
CA GLY A 197 -25.58 5.22 2.37
C GLY A 197 -24.24 5.64 1.77
N SER A 198 -23.61 6.67 2.33
CA SER A 198 -22.30 7.16 1.88
C SER A 198 -21.21 6.13 2.13
N VAL A 199 -21.22 5.51 3.32
CA VAL A 199 -20.27 4.46 3.72
C VAL A 199 -20.31 3.29 2.74
N LEU A 200 -21.50 2.86 2.31
CA LEU A 200 -21.64 1.75 1.36
C LEU A 200 -21.09 2.10 -0.02
N ILE A 201 -21.32 3.32 -0.50
CA ILE A 201 -20.79 3.80 -1.79
C ILE A 201 -19.26 3.81 -1.75
N PHE A 202 -18.67 4.41 -0.71
CA PHE A 202 -17.21 4.49 -0.56
C PHE A 202 -16.57 3.12 -0.33
N LEU A 203 -17.26 2.20 0.35
CA LEU A 203 -16.84 0.80 0.44
C LEU A 203 -16.81 0.14 -0.94
N LEU A 204 -17.84 0.31 -1.77
CA LEU A 204 -17.85 -0.24 -3.13
C LEU A 204 -16.76 0.39 -4.01
N ILE A 205 -16.47 1.68 -3.84
CA ILE A 205 -15.33 2.33 -4.50
C ILE A 205 -14.02 1.67 -4.08
N GLY A 206 -13.82 1.38 -2.79
CA GLY A 206 -12.64 0.67 -2.30
C GLY A 206 -12.48 -0.72 -2.92
N VAL A 207 -13.57 -1.50 -3.00
CA VAL A 207 -13.57 -2.80 -3.67
C VAL A 207 -13.13 -2.66 -5.14
N PHE A 208 -13.74 -1.71 -5.86
CA PHE A 208 -13.42 -1.48 -7.26
C PHE A 208 -11.97 -1.03 -7.46
N LEU A 209 -11.47 -0.17 -6.58
CA LEU A 209 -10.09 0.32 -6.62
C LEU A 209 -9.10 -0.82 -6.38
N THR A 210 -9.34 -1.71 -5.41
CA THR A 210 -8.51 -2.90 -5.23
C THR A 210 -8.57 -3.84 -6.43
N LEU A 211 -9.73 -4.05 -7.05
CA LEU A 211 -9.86 -4.89 -8.25
C LEU A 211 -9.08 -4.34 -9.44
N LEU A 212 -9.09 -3.01 -9.62
CA LEU A 212 -8.33 -2.34 -10.67
C LEU A 212 -6.82 -2.44 -10.45
N VAL A 213 -6.37 -2.16 -9.22
CA VAL A 213 -4.96 -2.15 -8.85
C VAL A 213 -4.43 -3.59 -8.64
N GLN A 214 -5.31 -4.56 -8.46
CA GLN A 214 -5.02 -5.95 -8.09
C GLN A 214 -4.14 -6.09 -6.83
N SER A 215 -4.13 -5.07 -5.98
CA SER A 215 -3.36 -5.04 -4.73
C SER A 215 -4.05 -4.15 -3.70
N SER A 216 -4.54 -4.76 -2.63
CA SER A 216 -5.21 -4.06 -1.53
C SER A 216 -4.27 -3.13 -0.75
N SER A 217 -2.99 -3.51 -0.58
CA SER A 217 -1.99 -2.65 0.06
C SER A 217 -1.63 -1.43 -0.79
N ALA A 218 -1.61 -1.57 -2.11
CA ALA A 218 -1.38 -0.45 -3.02
C ALA A 218 -2.58 0.51 -3.04
N ALA A 219 -3.78 -0.04 -3.10
CA ALA A 219 -5.05 0.69 -2.98
C ALA A 219 -5.08 1.53 -1.69
N MET A 220 -4.79 0.90 -0.56
CA MET A 220 -4.70 1.55 0.75
C MET A 220 -3.68 2.69 0.77
N GLY A 221 -2.55 2.55 0.07
CA GLY A 221 -1.56 3.63 -0.07
C GLY A 221 -2.15 4.88 -0.74
N ILE A 222 -2.95 4.71 -1.79
CA ILE A 222 -3.63 5.81 -2.49
C ILE A 222 -4.62 6.49 -1.54
N THR A 223 -5.46 5.71 -0.86
CA THR A 223 -6.47 6.23 0.08
C THR A 223 -5.83 6.99 1.24
N ILE A 224 -4.71 6.49 1.78
CA ILE A 224 -3.96 7.17 2.83
C ILE A 224 -3.41 8.53 2.33
N ILE A 225 -2.87 8.61 1.11
CA ILE A 225 -2.36 9.87 0.53
C ILE A 225 -3.49 10.88 0.36
N LEU A 226 -4.63 10.45 -0.20
CA LEU A 226 -5.80 11.32 -0.38
C LEU A 226 -6.28 11.89 0.96
N ALA A 227 -6.28 11.07 2.02
CA ALA A 227 -6.61 11.52 3.37
C ALA A 227 -5.55 12.49 3.94
N PHE A 228 -4.26 12.24 3.71
CA PHE A 228 -3.19 13.12 4.18
C PHE A 228 -3.21 14.50 3.52
N ASN A 229 -3.47 14.55 2.23
CA ASN A 229 -3.57 15.80 1.47
C ASN A 229 -4.95 16.48 1.64
N GLY A 230 -5.81 15.95 2.51
CA GLY A 230 -7.07 16.59 2.90
C GLY A 230 -8.23 16.43 1.91
N TRP A 231 -8.09 15.59 0.88
CA TRP A 231 -9.12 15.35 -0.14
C TRP A 231 -10.32 14.57 0.40
N ILE A 232 -10.07 13.65 1.32
CA ILE A 232 -11.10 12.84 1.97
C ILE A 232 -10.97 12.94 3.48
N ASN A 233 -12.10 12.94 4.17
CA ASN A 233 -12.13 12.88 5.63
C ASN A 233 -11.80 11.46 6.12
N PHE A 234 -11.56 11.32 7.42
CA PHE A 234 -11.23 10.03 8.03
C PHE A 234 -12.33 8.98 7.84
N GLU A 235 -13.60 9.39 7.89
CA GLU A 235 -14.75 8.48 7.78
C GLU A 235 -14.85 7.87 6.37
N ILE A 236 -14.69 8.69 5.33
CA ILE A 236 -14.64 8.26 3.93
C ILE A 236 -13.41 7.37 3.70
N ALA A 237 -12.25 7.79 4.19
CA ALA A 237 -11.04 6.98 4.08
C ALA A 237 -11.22 5.60 4.74
N ALA A 238 -11.82 5.54 5.92
CA ALA A 238 -12.12 4.28 6.61
C ALA A 238 -13.10 3.40 5.82
N ALA A 239 -14.14 3.99 5.22
CA ALA A 239 -15.08 3.25 4.38
C ALA A 239 -14.41 2.67 3.13
N ILE A 240 -13.55 3.44 2.46
CA ILE A 240 -12.76 2.97 1.32
C ILE A 240 -11.84 1.83 1.74
N VAL A 241 -11.07 1.98 2.83
CA VAL A 241 -10.16 0.94 3.34
C VAL A 241 -10.89 -0.36 3.68
N LEU A 242 -12.12 -0.28 4.22
CA LEU A 242 -12.95 -1.47 4.43
C LEU A 242 -13.27 -2.18 3.11
N GLY A 243 -13.61 -1.41 2.08
CA GLY A 243 -13.81 -1.92 0.73
C GLY A 243 -12.56 -2.55 0.13
N GLU A 244 -11.41 -1.89 0.31
CA GLU A 244 -10.14 -2.35 -0.23
C GLU A 244 -9.68 -3.69 0.35
N ASN A 245 -10.10 -4.01 1.58
CA ASN A 245 -9.80 -5.29 2.23
C ASN A 245 -10.83 -6.39 1.89
N ILE A 246 -11.96 -6.02 1.26
CA ILE A 246 -12.95 -6.97 0.73
C ILE A 246 -12.63 -7.36 -0.72
N GLY A 247 -12.24 -6.37 -1.55
CA GLY A 247 -11.84 -6.57 -2.94
C GLY A 247 -10.51 -7.31 -3.08
#